data_AF-A0A957MZ04-F1
#
_entry.id   AF-A0A957MZ04-F1
#
_cell.length_a   1.000
_cell.length_b   1.000
_cell.length_c   1.000
_cell.angle_alpha   90.00
_cell.angle_beta   90.00
_cell.angle_gamma   90.00
#
_symmetry.space_group_name_H-M   'P 1'
#
loop_
_entity.id
_entity.type
_entity.pdbx_description
1 polymer ?
#
loop_
_entity_poly.entity_id
_entity_poly.type
_entity_poly.pdbx_seq_one_letter_code
_entity_poly.pdbx_strand_id
1 'polypeptide(L)'
;VNKLGVVAVMYGGAERTYYTYQSAQGVWSEPIYFGNDAQLALAVTSDNRFHALLNDSNLYHWTIPPTGAVEFNRGYDWFSPGTNADVRTAAGADGSLHVLLGGGELRYLKRSPMGMWSEPQLVGGKSGNFSMAIDSSGVIHVVNTIANSLEPVTYFRRGAYDSEFVRYELPKEQVLGDESVGLTVDRHDTLHLAEVGDGFSLGHRESMRWPHSGLSQVERTATVPVDAHEPTLAFMARAENLGMAPSAFEVSISGTDNTQHTVFSTTLTSSWQPQWVSLNDWAGQTVTLTFSLSATSGRPIGHVWIDSVSAGEWLTPVITEVIPSKIDPRQNQSLTLRGLNFPSTAIVRLGDLPLENVQVVNSNTVQATVPAGTAVGWHYVTVTSNQGHIGASPTPVEVGKHLFMPIVRR
;
A
#
# COMPACT_ATOMS: atom_id res chain seq x y z
N VAL A 1 24.23 -28.41 -1.05
CA VAL A 1 25.16 -28.84 -2.12
C VAL A 1 25.52 -27.61 -2.94
N ASN A 2 26.78 -27.40 -3.32
CA ASN A 2 27.16 -26.30 -4.22
C ASN A 2 27.21 -26.75 -5.69
N LYS A 3 27.44 -25.84 -6.63
CA LYS A 3 27.46 -26.17 -8.08
C LYS A 3 28.65 -27.06 -8.49
N LEU A 4 29.61 -27.28 -7.59
CA LEU A 4 30.76 -28.17 -7.81
C LEU A 4 30.46 -29.62 -7.40
N GLY A 5 29.25 -29.91 -6.91
CA GLY A 5 28.88 -31.24 -6.41
C GLY A 5 29.37 -31.54 -5.00
N VAL A 6 29.88 -30.54 -4.27
CA VAL A 6 30.28 -30.71 -2.87
C VAL A 6 29.03 -30.62 -1.98
N VAL A 7 28.88 -31.58 -1.08
CA VAL A 7 27.82 -31.62 -0.07
C VAL A 7 28.41 -31.20 1.26
N ALA A 8 27.82 -30.23 1.94
CA ALA A 8 28.20 -29.84 3.28
C ALA A 8 27.04 -30.17 4.23
N VAL A 9 27.37 -30.75 5.38
CA VAL A 9 26.39 -31.16 6.40
C VAL A 9 26.87 -30.63 7.74
N MET A 10 25.96 -29.92 8.43
CA MET A 10 26.11 -29.59 9.83
C MET A 10 25.07 -30.38 10.62
N TYR A 11 25.48 -30.91 11.76
CA TYR A 11 24.60 -31.66 12.63
C TYR A 11 25.03 -31.52 14.08
N GLY A 12 24.07 -31.50 14.99
CA GLY A 12 24.29 -31.42 16.42
C GLY A 12 23.75 -32.64 17.14
N GLY A 13 24.40 -33.01 18.24
CA GLY A 13 23.84 -33.85 19.31
C GLY A 13 23.66 -33.02 20.59
N ALA A 14 23.25 -33.65 21.69
CA ALA A 14 22.87 -32.97 22.94
C ALA A 14 23.92 -32.04 23.56
N GLU A 15 25.20 -32.14 23.18
CA GLU A 15 26.27 -31.30 23.74
C GLU A 15 27.22 -30.71 22.69
N ARG A 16 27.17 -31.18 21.43
CA ARG A 16 28.21 -30.90 20.43
C ARG A 16 27.65 -30.81 19.02
N THR A 17 28.17 -29.84 18.29
CA THR A 17 27.92 -29.59 16.87
C THR A 17 29.13 -30.01 16.05
N TYR A 18 28.85 -30.65 14.91
CA TYR A 18 29.84 -31.14 13.96
C TYR A 18 29.55 -30.66 12.53
N TYR A 19 30.61 -30.57 11.75
CA TYR A 19 30.60 -30.31 10.32
C TYR A 19 31.29 -31.46 9.59
N THR A 20 30.70 -31.95 8.51
CA THR A 20 31.36 -32.85 7.56
C THR A 20 30.98 -32.43 6.14
N TYR A 21 31.82 -32.81 5.17
CA TYR A 21 31.52 -32.57 3.78
C TYR A 21 31.85 -33.79 2.92
N GLN A 22 31.08 -33.97 1.86
CA GLN A 22 31.36 -34.90 0.80
C GLN A 22 31.98 -34.13 -0.36
N SER A 23 33.18 -34.53 -0.75
CA SER A 23 33.83 -34.05 -1.97
C SER A 23 33.00 -34.38 -3.21
N ALA A 24 33.29 -33.71 -4.34
CA ALA A 24 32.63 -33.98 -5.62
C ALA A 24 32.80 -35.44 -6.11
N GLN A 25 33.82 -36.14 -5.60
CA GLN A 25 34.09 -37.55 -5.87
C GLN A 25 33.33 -38.51 -4.95
N GLY A 26 32.49 -38.00 -4.05
CA GLY A 26 31.68 -38.82 -3.14
C GLY A 26 32.39 -39.23 -1.85
N VAL A 27 33.62 -38.77 -1.60
CA VAL A 27 34.39 -39.09 -0.39
C VAL A 27 34.02 -38.13 0.73
N TRP A 28 33.60 -38.66 1.88
CA TRP A 28 33.29 -37.89 3.08
C TRP A 28 34.54 -37.53 3.88
N SER A 29 34.56 -36.33 4.45
CA SER A 29 35.56 -35.93 5.44
C SER A 29 35.27 -36.53 6.80
N GLU A 30 36.31 -36.66 7.61
CA GLU A 30 36.12 -36.85 9.05
C GLU A 30 35.27 -35.71 9.64
N PRO A 31 34.37 -36.01 10.60
CA PRO A 31 33.62 -34.97 11.30
C PRO A 31 34.54 -33.99 12.03
N ILE A 32 34.33 -32.71 11.76
CA ILE A 32 35.05 -31.60 12.37
C ILE A 32 34.16 -31.03 13.48
N TYR A 33 34.68 -30.97 14.71
CA TYR A 33 33.99 -30.31 15.81
C TYR A 33 33.85 -28.81 15.53
N PHE A 34 32.62 -28.30 15.62
CA PHE A 34 32.26 -26.95 15.21
C PHE A 34 31.88 -26.04 16.38
N GLY A 35 31.31 -26.61 17.44
CA GLY A 35 30.87 -25.87 18.64
C GLY A 35 30.04 -26.73 19.57
N ASN A 36 29.52 -26.16 20.66
CA ASN A 36 28.63 -26.84 21.60
C ASN A 36 27.19 -26.92 21.05
N ASP A 37 26.25 -27.37 21.88
CA ASP A 37 24.80 -27.38 21.60
C ASP A 37 24.31 -25.97 21.22
N ALA A 38 23.77 -25.85 20.00
CA ALA A 38 23.45 -24.58 19.38
C ALA A 38 22.48 -24.74 18.20
N GLN A 39 21.78 -23.66 17.86
CA GLN A 39 20.98 -23.60 16.63
C GLN A 39 21.88 -23.40 15.41
N LEU A 40 21.61 -24.14 14.34
CA LEU A 40 22.48 -24.23 13.17
C LEU A 40 21.77 -23.76 11.91
N ALA A 41 22.50 -23.04 11.07
CA ALA A 41 22.04 -22.75 9.72
C ALA A 41 23.21 -22.86 8.73
N LEU A 42 22.91 -23.39 7.54
CA LEU A 42 23.88 -23.57 6.47
C LEU A 42 23.28 -23.03 5.17
N ALA A 43 24.03 -22.20 4.47
CA ALA A 43 23.67 -21.71 3.15
C ALA A 43 24.84 -21.85 2.17
N VAL A 44 24.52 -21.83 0.88
CA VAL A 44 25.52 -21.76 -0.19
C VAL A 44 25.21 -20.54 -1.06
N THR A 45 26.20 -19.67 -1.23
CA THR A 45 26.08 -18.46 -2.04
C THR A 45 26.43 -18.72 -3.50
N SER A 46 26.12 -17.77 -4.38
CA SER A 46 26.32 -17.91 -5.83
C SER A 46 27.78 -18.08 -6.26
N ASP A 47 28.73 -17.71 -5.40
CA ASP A 47 30.18 -17.94 -5.52
C ASP A 47 30.64 -19.34 -5.08
N ASN A 48 29.70 -20.24 -4.79
CA ASN A 48 29.89 -21.63 -4.35
C ASN A 48 30.50 -21.81 -2.96
N ARG A 49 30.65 -20.75 -2.18
CA ARG A 49 31.11 -20.85 -0.79
C ARG A 49 29.97 -21.30 0.10
N PHE A 50 30.30 -22.07 1.13
CA PHE A 50 29.34 -22.40 2.18
C PHE A 50 29.44 -21.38 3.31
N HIS A 51 28.30 -21.05 3.86
CA HIS A 51 28.17 -20.15 5.00
C HIS A 51 27.54 -20.95 6.13
N ALA A 52 28.35 -21.23 7.14
CA ALA A 52 27.92 -21.92 8.35
C ALA A 52 27.66 -20.90 9.44
N LEU A 53 26.50 -21.00 10.09
CA LEU A 53 26.14 -20.20 11.24
C LEU A 53 25.83 -21.12 12.42
N LEU A 54 26.29 -20.70 13.59
CA LEU A 54 26.03 -21.34 14.86
C LEU A 54 25.54 -20.26 15.82
N ASN A 55 24.39 -20.48 16.43
CA ASN A 55 23.81 -19.56 17.39
C ASN A 55 23.59 -20.26 18.74
N ASP A 56 24.45 -19.96 19.70
CA ASP A 56 24.32 -20.36 21.08
C ASP A 56 23.96 -19.13 21.94
N SER A 57 24.89 -18.58 22.72
CA SER A 57 24.81 -17.25 23.34
C SER A 57 25.19 -16.12 22.37
N ASN A 58 25.98 -16.42 21.34
CA ASN A 58 26.39 -15.48 20.30
C ASN A 58 26.15 -16.09 18.92
N LEU A 59 25.95 -15.20 17.94
CA LEU A 59 25.91 -15.61 16.55
C LEU A 59 27.33 -15.69 15.98
N TYR A 60 27.76 -16.90 15.63
CA TYR A 60 29.01 -17.16 14.94
C TYR A 60 28.79 -17.42 13.46
N HIS A 61 29.72 -16.96 12.63
CA HIS A 61 29.71 -17.16 11.18
C HIS A 61 31.06 -17.66 10.67
N TRP A 62 31.03 -18.64 9.78
CA TRP A 62 32.18 -19.12 9.01
C TRP A 62 31.89 -19.09 7.52
N THR A 63 32.89 -18.65 6.76
CA THR A 63 32.91 -18.80 5.30
C THR A 63 33.80 -19.98 4.97
N ILE A 64 33.22 -21.01 4.37
CA ILE A 64 33.90 -22.24 4.01
C ILE A 64 34.14 -22.22 2.50
N PRO A 65 35.37 -22.53 2.03
CA PRO A 65 35.70 -22.58 0.61
C PRO A 65 34.78 -23.51 -0.20
N PRO A 66 34.69 -23.33 -1.53
CA PRO A 66 33.87 -24.19 -2.38
C PRO A 66 34.27 -25.68 -2.36
N THR A 67 35.48 -25.99 -1.91
CA THR A 67 35.97 -27.35 -1.72
C THR A 67 35.37 -28.05 -0.49
N GLY A 68 34.75 -27.30 0.44
CA GLY A 68 34.25 -27.82 1.72
C GLY A 68 35.33 -27.95 2.80
N ALA A 69 36.61 -27.89 2.44
CA ALA A 69 37.71 -27.99 3.39
C ALA A 69 37.80 -26.74 4.26
N VAL A 70 37.63 -26.91 5.57
CA VAL A 70 37.73 -25.82 6.55
C VAL A 70 39.18 -25.65 6.99
N GLU A 71 39.77 -24.48 6.75
CA GLU A 71 40.99 -24.04 7.43
C GLU A 71 40.54 -23.10 8.58
N PHE A 72 40.83 -23.49 9.83
CA PHE A 72 40.27 -22.81 10.99
C PHE A 72 40.66 -21.32 11.04
N ASN A 73 39.63 -20.46 11.00
CA ASN A 73 39.68 -19.11 11.56
C ASN A 73 38.41 -18.96 12.42
N ARG A 74 38.56 -18.62 13.70
CA ARG A 74 37.40 -18.46 14.60
C ARG A 74 36.47 -17.37 14.04
N GLY A 75 35.17 -17.63 14.07
CA GLY A 75 34.14 -16.64 13.74
C GLY A 75 34.21 -15.44 14.69
N TYR A 76 33.88 -14.26 14.16
CA TYR A 76 33.80 -13.01 14.93
C TYR A 76 32.48 -12.96 15.71
N ASP A 77 32.54 -12.67 17.02
CA ASP A 77 31.40 -12.32 17.87
C ASP A 77 30.93 -10.90 17.51
N TRP A 78 29.71 -10.73 17.01
CA TRP A 78 29.13 -9.40 16.75
C TRP A 78 27.81 -9.19 17.50
N PHE A 79 27.00 -10.23 17.64
CA PHE A 79 25.61 -10.08 18.07
C PHE A 79 25.22 -11.21 19.03
N SER A 80 24.68 -10.84 20.20
CA SER A 80 24.07 -11.77 21.15
C SER A 80 22.54 -11.66 21.00
N PRO A 81 21.91 -12.50 20.16
CA PRO A 81 20.46 -12.51 19.97
C PRO A 81 19.67 -13.00 21.20
N GLY A 82 20.35 -13.35 22.29
CA GLY A 82 19.82 -14.18 23.37
C GLY A 82 20.19 -15.65 23.16
N THR A 83 20.30 -16.40 24.26
CA THR A 83 20.75 -17.80 24.23
C THR A 83 19.78 -18.70 23.46
N ASN A 84 20.30 -19.44 22.48
CA ASN A 84 19.66 -20.51 21.71
C ASN A 84 18.50 -20.06 20.81
N ALA A 85 18.56 -18.83 20.29
CA ALA A 85 17.61 -18.33 19.32
C ALA A 85 17.68 -19.09 17.99
N ASP A 86 16.52 -19.43 17.42
CA ASP A 86 16.45 -20.04 16.08
C ASP A 86 17.12 -19.15 15.03
N VAL A 87 17.81 -19.79 14.09
CA VAL A 87 18.48 -19.11 12.97
C VAL A 87 18.05 -19.75 11.65
N ARG A 88 17.75 -18.90 10.66
CA ARG A 88 17.47 -19.29 9.28
C ARG A 88 18.32 -18.47 8.33
N THR A 89 18.76 -19.08 7.25
CA THR A 89 19.62 -18.44 6.26
C THR A 89 19.12 -18.69 4.85
N ALA A 90 19.25 -17.69 4.00
CA ALA A 90 19.01 -17.79 2.57
C ALA A 90 20.10 -17.05 1.81
N ALA A 91 20.47 -17.55 0.63
CA ALA A 91 21.43 -16.90 -0.24
C ALA A 91 20.71 -16.11 -1.33
N GLY A 92 21.12 -14.85 -1.53
CA GLY A 92 20.65 -14.03 -2.64
C GLY A 92 21.36 -14.39 -3.95
N ALA A 93 20.70 -14.12 -5.08
CA ALA A 93 21.31 -14.28 -6.40
C ALA A 93 22.56 -13.41 -6.60
N ASP A 94 22.60 -12.26 -5.91
CA ASP A 94 23.73 -11.32 -5.86
C ASP A 94 24.97 -11.86 -5.10
N GLY A 95 24.87 -13.03 -4.46
CA GLY A 95 25.94 -13.62 -3.65
C GLY A 95 25.96 -13.14 -2.20
N SER A 96 24.96 -12.36 -1.78
CA SER A 96 24.78 -12.02 -0.38
C SER A 96 24.19 -13.18 0.41
N LEU A 97 24.49 -13.19 1.72
CA LEU A 97 23.89 -14.09 2.69
C LEU A 97 22.90 -13.29 3.53
N HIS A 98 21.69 -13.80 3.65
CA HIS A 98 20.65 -13.24 4.47
C HIS A 98 20.43 -14.14 5.68
N VAL A 99 20.26 -13.53 6.85
CA VAL A 99 20.11 -14.21 8.14
C VAL A 99 18.87 -13.68 8.83
N LEU A 100 18.03 -14.59 9.30
CA LEU A 100 16.86 -14.31 10.10
C LEU A 100 17.02 -14.99 11.46
N LEU A 101 16.85 -14.22 12.53
CA LEU A 101 17.03 -14.64 13.92
C LEU A 101 15.71 -14.55 14.67
N GLY A 102 15.41 -15.59 15.46
CA GLY A 102 14.34 -15.62 16.46
C GLY A 102 14.85 -15.23 17.85
N GLY A 103 14.07 -15.53 18.90
CA GLY A 103 14.47 -15.30 20.30
C GLY A 103 13.71 -14.20 21.03
N GLY A 104 12.53 -13.81 20.53
CA GLY A 104 11.69 -12.76 21.09
C GLY A 104 10.99 -12.02 19.98
N GLU A 105 11.73 -11.18 19.26
CA GLU A 105 11.30 -10.52 18.03
C GLU A 105 12.11 -11.02 16.83
N LEU A 106 11.51 -11.05 15.65
CA LEU A 106 12.24 -11.40 14.42
C LEU A 106 13.23 -10.30 14.04
N ARG A 107 14.49 -10.69 13.83
CA ARG A 107 15.56 -9.78 13.40
C ARG A 107 16.26 -10.29 12.16
N TYR A 108 16.62 -9.36 11.29
CA TYR A 108 17.23 -9.63 10.00
C TYR A 108 18.63 -9.01 9.91
N LEU A 109 19.56 -9.75 9.33
CA LEU A 109 20.89 -9.27 8.95
C LEU A 109 21.22 -9.67 7.51
N LYS A 110 22.00 -8.83 6.83
CA LYS A 110 22.55 -9.12 5.50
C LYS A 110 24.07 -9.10 5.58
N ARG A 111 24.72 -10.13 5.04
CA ARG A 111 26.14 -10.08 4.68
C ARG A 111 26.25 -9.83 3.18
N SER A 112 26.83 -8.70 2.81
CA SER A 112 27.12 -8.38 1.41
C SER A 112 28.07 -9.40 0.77
N PRO A 113 28.14 -9.47 -0.58
CA PRO A 113 29.11 -10.32 -1.27
C PRO A 113 30.57 -9.96 -0.93
N MET A 114 30.81 -8.69 -0.60
CA MET A 114 32.11 -8.18 -0.13
C MET A 114 32.43 -8.56 1.33
N GLY A 115 31.48 -9.16 2.03
CA GLY A 115 31.64 -9.67 3.38
C GLY A 115 31.38 -8.69 4.52
N MET A 116 30.88 -7.49 4.21
CA MET A 116 30.38 -6.56 5.21
C MET A 116 28.99 -6.99 5.69
N TRP A 117 28.78 -6.94 7.01
CA TRP A 117 27.49 -7.17 7.66
C TRP A 117 26.69 -5.88 7.80
N SER A 118 25.37 -5.96 7.66
CA SER A 118 24.46 -4.90 8.04
C SER A 118 24.24 -4.90 9.54
N GLU A 119 23.82 -3.75 10.09
CA GLU A 119 23.25 -3.71 11.42
C GLU A 119 22.00 -4.61 11.52
N PRO A 120 21.72 -5.21 12.69
CA PRO A 120 20.50 -5.98 12.92
C PRO A 120 19.26 -5.11 12.78
N GLN A 121 18.37 -5.51 11.90
CA GLN A 121 17.12 -4.83 11.64
C GLN A 121 15.95 -5.57 12.27
N LEU A 122 15.03 -4.85 12.91
CA LEU A 122 13.77 -5.40 13.36
C LEU A 122 12.86 -5.70 12.14
N VAL A 123 12.42 -6.95 12.00
CA VAL A 123 11.39 -7.36 11.03
C VAL A 123 10.01 -7.08 11.59
N GLY A 124 9.84 -7.33 12.90
CA GLY A 124 8.63 -7.06 13.66
C GLY A 124 7.92 -8.32 14.13
N GLY A 125 7.04 -8.15 15.12
CA GLY A 125 6.25 -9.24 15.71
C GLY A 125 7.06 -10.20 16.57
N LYS A 126 6.34 -11.04 17.32
CA LYS A 126 6.94 -12.11 18.12
C LYS A 126 7.48 -13.21 17.20
N SER A 127 8.69 -13.69 17.46
CA SER A 127 9.24 -14.84 16.74
C SER A 127 8.50 -16.13 17.13
N GLY A 128 7.95 -16.84 16.15
CA GLY A 128 7.45 -18.20 16.30
C GLY A 128 8.24 -19.17 15.42
N ASN A 129 7.57 -20.05 14.68
CA ASN A 129 8.21 -20.87 13.65
C ASN A 129 8.27 -20.07 12.34
N PHE A 130 9.47 -19.87 11.81
CA PHE A 130 9.67 -19.01 10.66
C PHE A 130 10.55 -19.64 9.59
N SER A 131 10.30 -19.20 8.36
CA SER A 131 11.06 -19.58 7.18
C SER A 131 11.27 -18.37 6.28
N MET A 132 12.37 -18.38 5.53
CA MET A 132 12.78 -17.28 4.66
C MET A 132 13.18 -17.83 3.29
N ALA A 133 12.76 -17.15 2.24
CA ALA A 133 13.18 -17.41 0.89
C ALA A 133 13.49 -16.08 0.18
N ILE A 134 14.33 -16.13 -0.84
CA ILE A 134 14.73 -14.97 -1.62
C ILE A 134 14.48 -15.30 -3.08
N ASP A 135 13.76 -14.43 -3.78
CA ASP A 135 13.49 -14.61 -5.20
C ASP A 135 14.69 -14.16 -6.08
N SER A 136 14.61 -14.44 -7.38
CA SER A 136 15.69 -14.10 -8.33
C SER A 136 15.92 -12.58 -8.45
N SER A 137 14.92 -11.77 -8.08
CA SER A 137 14.99 -10.30 -8.08
C SER A 137 15.58 -9.73 -6.78
N GLY A 138 15.86 -10.58 -5.79
CA GLY A 138 16.42 -10.20 -4.49
C GLY A 138 15.37 -9.74 -3.47
N VAL A 139 14.08 -9.98 -3.72
CA VAL A 139 13.02 -9.75 -2.73
C VAL A 139 13.12 -10.83 -1.67
N ILE A 140 13.01 -10.40 -0.41
CA ILE A 140 13.05 -11.27 0.75
C ILE A 140 11.62 -11.56 1.18
N HIS A 141 11.30 -12.84 1.28
CA HIS A 141 10.03 -13.37 1.72
C HIS A 141 10.22 -14.07 3.06
N VAL A 142 9.40 -13.72 4.05
CA VAL A 142 9.43 -14.33 5.38
C VAL A 142 8.02 -14.74 5.76
N VAL A 143 7.87 -15.97 6.22
CA VAL A 143 6.64 -16.45 6.84
C VAL A 143 6.94 -16.75 8.31
N ASN A 144 6.04 -16.34 9.19
CA ASN A 144 6.14 -16.54 10.64
C ASN A 144 4.80 -17.00 11.20
N THR A 145 4.82 -18.10 11.96
CA THR A 145 3.65 -18.68 12.63
C THR A 145 3.90 -18.75 14.11
N ILE A 146 2.93 -18.43 14.95
CA ILE A 146 3.07 -18.53 16.40
C ILE A 146 2.26 -19.74 16.86
N ALA A 147 2.95 -20.75 17.39
CA ALA A 147 2.31 -21.97 17.88
C ALA A 147 1.29 -21.68 19.00
N ASN A 148 0.18 -22.41 18.97
CA ASN A 148 -0.99 -22.30 19.84
C ASN A 148 -1.58 -20.89 19.93
N SER A 149 -1.44 -20.10 18.87
CA SER A 149 -1.90 -18.71 18.85
C SER A 149 -3.20 -18.55 18.07
N LEU A 150 -4.03 -17.60 18.52
CA LEU A 150 -5.16 -17.16 17.71
C LEU A 150 -4.74 -16.24 16.55
N GLU A 151 -3.49 -15.77 16.56
CA GLU A 151 -2.91 -14.84 15.59
C GLU A 151 -2.87 -15.43 14.17
N PRO A 152 -3.08 -14.61 13.12
CA PRO A 152 -2.93 -15.03 11.74
C PRO A 152 -1.46 -15.34 11.42
N VAL A 153 -1.24 -16.17 10.38
CA VAL A 153 0.11 -16.34 9.81
C VAL A 153 0.56 -14.99 9.27
N THR A 154 1.73 -14.57 9.74
CA THR A 154 2.28 -13.29 9.35
C THR A 154 3.27 -13.50 8.21
N TYR A 155 3.04 -12.80 7.11
CA TYR A 155 3.95 -12.74 5.97
C TYR A 155 4.64 -11.39 5.95
N PHE A 156 5.97 -11.39 5.91
CA PHE A 156 6.75 -10.18 5.73
C PHE A 156 7.44 -10.20 4.38
N ARG A 157 7.45 -9.05 3.70
CA ARG A 157 8.14 -8.86 2.43
C ARG A 157 9.06 -7.66 2.50
N ARG A 158 10.24 -7.76 1.92
CA ARG A 158 11.13 -6.62 1.70
C ARG A 158 11.70 -6.68 0.29
N GLY A 159 11.49 -5.64 -0.52
CA GLY A 159 12.13 -5.54 -1.81
C GLY A 159 13.66 -5.39 -1.71
N ALA A 160 14.38 -5.74 -2.77
CA ALA A 160 15.85 -5.72 -2.80
C ALA A 160 16.46 -4.36 -2.42
N TYR A 161 15.73 -3.27 -2.68
CA TYR A 161 16.14 -1.89 -2.41
C TYR A 161 15.34 -1.23 -1.28
N ASP A 162 14.36 -1.93 -0.71
CA ASP A 162 13.54 -1.38 0.37
C ASP A 162 14.34 -1.32 1.67
N SER A 163 14.13 -0.28 2.46
CA SER A 163 14.76 -0.14 3.78
C SER A 163 14.05 -0.95 4.86
N GLU A 164 12.79 -1.32 4.67
CA GLU A 164 11.92 -1.91 5.69
C GLU A 164 11.16 -3.15 5.19
N PHE A 165 10.76 -4.00 6.13
CA PHE A 165 9.84 -5.10 5.87
C PHE A 165 8.40 -4.59 5.98
N VAL A 166 7.58 -4.97 5.00
CA VAL A 166 6.14 -4.75 5.03
C VAL A 166 5.46 -6.01 5.57
N ARG A 167 4.63 -5.83 6.60
CA ARG A 167 3.83 -6.89 7.20
C ARG A 167 2.51 -7.06 6.47
N TYR A 168 2.14 -8.31 6.21
CA TYR A 168 0.85 -8.74 5.69
C TYR A 168 0.29 -9.84 6.58
N GLU A 169 -1.02 -9.82 6.81
CA GLU A 169 -1.72 -10.87 7.53
C GLU A 169 -2.40 -11.79 6.52
N LEU A 170 -2.09 -13.09 6.60
CA LEU A 170 -2.77 -14.09 5.80
C LEU A 170 -4.06 -14.51 6.54
N PRO A 171 -5.24 -14.51 5.88
CA PRO A 171 -6.50 -14.89 6.51
C PRO A 171 -6.42 -16.28 7.15
N LYS A 172 -6.89 -16.40 8.41
CA LYS A 172 -6.76 -17.61 9.22
C LYS A 172 -7.49 -18.85 8.67
N GLU A 173 -8.56 -18.64 7.89
CA GLU A 173 -9.28 -19.69 7.15
C GLU A 173 -8.39 -20.37 6.07
N GLN A 174 -7.21 -19.82 5.83
CA GLN A 174 -6.21 -20.28 4.87
C GLN A 174 -4.91 -20.72 5.57
N VAL A 175 -4.94 -21.36 6.74
CA VAL A 175 -3.73 -21.88 7.40
C VAL A 175 -4.02 -23.28 7.92
N LEU A 176 -3.15 -24.26 7.58
CA LEU A 176 -3.37 -25.66 7.96
C LEU A 176 -2.79 -26.01 9.34
N GLY A 177 -1.89 -25.20 9.89
CA GLY A 177 -1.51 -25.25 11.31
C GLY A 177 -0.27 -24.43 11.62
N ASP A 178 0.18 -24.50 12.87
CA ASP A 178 1.16 -23.59 13.47
C ASP A 178 2.46 -24.27 13.94
N GLU A 179 2.62 -25.57 13.66
CA GLU A 179 3.73 -26.38 14.17
C GLU A 179 5.02 -26.19 13.38
N SER A 180 4.97 -26.12 12.05
CA SER A 180 6.15 -25.93 11.19
C SER A 180 5.83 -25.35 9.83
N VAL A 181 6.71 -24.47 9.35
CA VAL A 181 6.59 -23.84 8.03
C VAL A 181 7.89 -23.93 7.24
N GLY A 182 7.76 -24.23 5.96
CA GLY A 182 8.83 -24.23 4.97
C GLY A 182 8.49 -23.29 3.82
N LEU A 183 9.40 -22.39 3.48
CA LEU A 183 9.25 -21.44 2.40
C LEU A 183 10.35 -21.64 1.37
N THR A 184 9.99 -21.73 0.10
CA THR A 184 10.97 -21.78 -1.00
C THR A 184 10.45 -21.03 -2.22
N VAL A 185 11.34 -20.69 -3.13
CA VAL A 185 11.03 -20.01 -4.39
C VAL A 185 11.54 -20.88 -5.54
N ASP A 186 10.68 -21.14 -6.54
CA ASP A 186 11.09 -21.90 -7.72
C ASP A 186 11.84 -21.05 -8.75
N ARG A 187 12.25 -21.69 -9.85
CA ARG A 187 12.95 -21.04 -10.95
C ARG A 187 12.12 -20.00 -11.73
N HIS A 188 10.83 -19.86 -11.42
CA HIS A 188 9.93 -18.86 -12.02
C HIS A 188 9.51 -17.78 -11.02
N ASP A 189 10.21 -17.68 -9.88
CA ASP A 189 9.87 -16.77 -8.78
C ASP A 189 8.48 -17.03 -8.17
N THR A 190 8.00 -18.28 -8.27
CA THR A 190 6.80 -18.74 -7.57
C THR A 190 7.17 -19.16 -6.16
N LEU A 191 6.51 -18.56 -5.16
CA LEU A 191 6.69 -18.89 -3.76
C LEU A 191 5.91 -20.16 -3.43
N HIS A 192 6.58 -21.17 -2.89
CA HIS A 192 5.94 -22.38 -2.37
C HIS A 192 6.04 -22.38 -0.84
N LEU A 193 4.89 -22.52 -0.20
CA LEU A 193 4.75 -22.61 1.24
C LEU A 193 4.25 -24.01 1.59
N ALA A 194 5.00 -24.70 2.45
CA ALA A 194 4.62 -25.96 3.05
C ALA A 194 4.38 -25.75 4.54
N GLU A 195 3.27 -26.28 5.05
CA GLU A 195 2.83 -26.09 6.43
C GLU A 195 2.48 -27.44 7.03
N VAL A 196 2.92 -27.74 8.26
CA VAL A 196 2.47 -28.92 8.99
C VAL A 196 1.40 -28.51 9.99
N GLY A 197 0.24 -29.14 9.86
CA GLY A 197 -0.93 -28.93 10.70
C GLY A 197 -1.25 -30.13 11.59
N ASP A 198 -1.54 -29.84 12.85
CA ASP A 198 -2.16 -30.76 13.81
C ASP A 198 -1.37 -32.06 14.03
N GLY A 199 -0.07 -32.08 13.72
CA GLY A 199 0.80 -33.26 13.74
C GLY A 199 0.56 -34.31 12.65
N PHE A 200 -0.48 -34.18 11.81
CA PHE A 200 -0.90 -35.23 10.86
C PHE A 200 -1.19 -34.76 9.44
N SER A 201 -1.26 -33.45 9.20
CA SER A 201 -1.57 -32.89 7.88
C SER A 201 -0.39 -32.08 7.33
N LEU A 202 -0.10 -32.26 6.04
CA LEU A 202 0.84 -31.42 5.30
C LEU A 202 0.05 -30.58 4.30
N GLY A 203 0.07 -29.27 4.52
CA GLY A 203 -0.41 -28.27 3.60
C GLY A 203 0.65 -27.85 2.60
N HIS A 204 0.24 -27.62 1.36
CA HIS A 204 1.08 -27.00 0.33
C HIS A 204 0.28 -25.90 -0.37
N ARG A 205 0.94 -24.77 -0.57
CA ARG A 205 0.39 -23.58 -1.21
C ARG A 205 1.42 -22.99 -2.14
N GLU A 206 0.94 -22.38 -3.21
CA GLU A 206 1.77 -21.64 -4.15
C GLU A 206 1.24 -20.21 -4.23
N SER A 207 2.13 -19.22 -4.22
CA SER A 207 1.71 -17.86 -4.57
C SER A 207 1.21 -17.89 -6.01
N MET A 208 0.09 -17.23 -6.27
CA MET A 208 -0.24 -16.82 -7.63
C MET A 208 0.97 -16.04 -8.18
N ARG A 209 1.45 -16.35 -9.40
CA ARG A 209 2.59 -15.65 -9.99
C ARG A 209 2.40 -14.15 -9.79
N TRP A 210 3.34 -13.51 -9.11
CA TRP A 210 3.34 -12.06 -8.98
C TRP A 210 3.28 -11.47 -10.39
N PRO A 211 2.32 -10.57 -10.67
CA PRO A 211 1.97 -10.27 -12.04
C PRO A 211 3.20 -9.74 -12.77
N HIS A 212 3.45 -10.31 -13.95
CA HIS A 212 4.10 -9.58 -15.03
C HIS A 212 3.42 -8.21 -15.14
N SER A 213 4.11 -7.19 -15.65
CA SER A 213 3.47 -5.90 -15.91
C SER A 213 2.11 -6.13 -16.57
N GLY A 214 1.06 -5.61 -15.94
CA GLY A 214 -0.30 -6.05 -16.18
C GLY A 214 -1.27 -4.88 -16.11
N LEU A 215 -2.33 -4.97 -16.91
CA LEU A 215 -3.31 -3.92 -17.06
C LEU A 215 -4.67 -4.49 -16.66
N SER A 216 -5.28 -3.91 -15.63
CA SER A 216 -6.65 -4.18 -15.23
C SER A 216 -7.53 -3.03 -15.72
N GLN A 217 -8.61 -3.33 -16.43
CA GLN A 217 -9.49 -2.30 -16.99
C GLN A 217 -10.96 -2.63 -16.75
N VAL A 218 -11.74 -1.57 -16.54
CA VAL A 218 -13.19 -1.63 -16.67
C VAL A 218 -13.65 -0.52 -17.61
N GLU A 219 -14.55 -0.86 -18.51
CA GLU A 219 -14.99 0.03 -19.59
C GLU A 219 -16.50 0.16 -19.62
N ARG A 220 -16.97 1.35 -19.99
CA ARG A 220 -18.39 1.60 -20.20
C ARG A 220 -18.62 2.66 -21.27
N THR A 221 -19.55 2.39 -22.17
CA THR A 221 -20.01 3.38 -23.15
C THR A 221 -21.10 4.27 -22.56
N ALA A 222 -21.02 5.58 -22.82
CA ALA A 222 -22.03 6.57 -22.46
C ALA A 222 -22.21 7.58 -23.61
N THR A 223 -23.40 8.16 -23.75
CA THR A 223 -23.63 9.25 -24.71
C THR A 223 -23.62 10.57 -23.97
N VAL A 224 -22.80 11.52 -24.43
CA VAL A 224 -22.77 12.89 -23.92
C VAL A 224 -23.74 13.72 -24.77
N PRO A 225 -24.86 14.20 -24.23
CA PRO A 225 -25.79 15.03 -25.01
C PRO A 225 -25.11 16.31 -25.51
N VAL A 226 -25.46 16.76 -26.72
CA VAL A 226 -24.87 17.97 -27.31
C VAL A 226 -25.23 19.24 -26.54
N ASP A 227 -26.42 19.27 -25.95
CA ASP A 227 -26.94 20.42 -25.19
C ASP A 227 -26.82 20.22 -23.66
N ALA A 228 -26.01 19.24 -23.22
CA ALA A 228 -25.84 18.96 -21.80
C ALA A 228 -25.22 20.18 -21.07
N HIS A 229 -25.79 20.55 -19.93
CA HIS A 229 -25.22 21.57 -19.07
C HIS A 229 -24.06 21.01 -18.23
N GLU A 230 -22.84 21.46 -18.52
CA GLU A 230 -21.60 21.03 -17.84
C GLU A 230 -21.53 19.50 -17.63
N PRO A 231 -21.61 18.69 -18.71
CA PRO A 231 -21.52 17.24 -18.61
C PRO A 231 -20.23 16.83 -17.90
N THR A 232 -20.37 16.02 -16.86
CA THR A 232 -19.31 15.68 -15.92
C THR A 232 -19.35 14.18 -15.62
N LEU A 233 -18.17 13.55 -15.67
CA LEU A 233 -17.93 12.24 -15.08
C LEU A 233 -17.54 12.45 -13.62
N ALA A 234 -18.33 11.92 -12.69
CA ALA A 234 -18.06 11.96 -11.25
C ALA A 234 -17.93 10.55 -10.68
N PHE A 235 -16.96 10.34 -9.79
CA PHE A 235 -16.74 9.06 -9.13
C PHE A 235 -16.02 9.24 -7.80
N MET A 236 -16.18 8.27 -6.90
CA MET A 236 -15.39 8.13 -5.69
C MET A 236 -14.26 7.13 -5.95
N ALA A 237 -13.05 7.45 -5.49
CA ALA A 237 -11.92 6.53 -5.60
C ALA A 237 -11.07 6.51 -4.32
N ARG A 238 -10.51 5.35 -4.02
CA ARG A 238 -9.42 5.17 -3.06
C ARG A 238 -8.49 4.07 -3.52
N ALA A 239 -7.28 4.04 -2.98
CA ALA A 239 -6.33 3.01 -3.31
C ALA A 239 -5.41 2.62 -2.15
N GLU A 240 -4.93 1.38 -2.20
CA GLU A 240 -3.97 0.82 -1.27
C GLU A 240 -2.83 0.17 -2.05
N ASN A 241 -1.61 0.23 -1.52
CA ASN A 241 -0.45 -0.48 -2.05
C ASN A 241 -0.05 -0.16 -3.52
N LEU A 242 -0.46 0.97 -4.09
CA LEU A 242 -0.12 1.35 -5.49
C LEU A 242 1.36 1.70 -5.72
N GLY A 243 2.15 1.89 -4.65
CA GLY A 243 3.42 2.60 -4.74
C GLY A 243 3.21 4.06 -5.13
N MET A 244 4.19 4.93 -4.89
CA MET A 244 4.04 6.40 -5.03
C MET A 244 3.95 6.90 -6.49
N ALA A 245 3.54 6.08 -7.46
CA ALA A 245 3.53 6.47 -8.88
C ALA A 245 2.14 6.96 -9.33
N PRO A 246 1.98 8.23 -9.77
CA PRO A 246 0.71 8.80 -10.21
C PRO A 246 0.11 8.16 -11.48
N SER A 247 0.88 7.33 -12.21
CA SER A 247 0.45 6.62 -13.42
C SER A 247 -0.06 5.19 -13.19
N ALA A 248 -0.21 4.78 -11.92
CA ALA A 248 -0.72 3.45 -11.63
C ALA A 248 -2.23 3.36 -11.90
N PHE A 249 -2.99 4.43 -11.67
CA PHE A 249 -4.42 4.49 -11.97
C PHE A 249 -4.75 5.68 -12.88
N GLU A 250 -5.43 5.39 -13.99
CA GLU A 250 -5.81 6.38 -14.98
C GLU A 250 -7.27 6.23 -15.39
N VAL A 251 -7.92 7.36 -15.69
CA VAL A 251 -9.20 7.35 -16.41
C VAL A 251 -8.96 7.94 -17.79
N SER A 252 -9.49 7.26 -18.79
CA SER A 252 -9.38 7.66 -20.19
C SER A 252 -10.73 7.65 -20.86
N ILE A 253 -10.87 8.49 -21.90
CA ILE A 253 -12.07 8.62 -22.70
C ILE A 253 -11.67 8.44 -24.16
N SER A 254 -12.38 7.58 -24.88
CA SER A 254 -12.30 7.50 -26.33
C SER A 254 -13.60 7.95 -26.97
N GLY A 255 -13.49 8.85 -27.95
CA GLY A 255 -14.61 9.33 -28.74
C GLY A 255 -14.90 8.43 -29.93
N THR A 256 -15.65 8.96 -30.90
CA THR A 256 -16.03 8.22 -32.12
C THR A 256 -14.85 7.88 -33.03
N ASP A 257 -13.72 8.56 -32.88
CA ASP A 257 -12.47 8.32 -33.60
C ASP A 257 -11.62 7.19 -32.99
N ASN A 258 -12.07 6.59 -31.87
CA ASN A 258 -11.36 5.60 -31.07
C ASN A 258 -10.00 6.08 -30.53
N THR A 259 -9.71 7.39 -30.56
CA THR A 259 -8.50 7.92 -29.94
C THR A 259 -8.69 7.94 -28.42
N GLN A 260 -7.77 7.34 -27.68
CA GLN A 260 -7.82 7.33 -26.21
C GLN A 260 -7.15 8.59 -25.64
N HIS A 261 -7.90 9.34 -24.84
CA HIS A 261 -7.41 10.51 -24.13
C HIS A 261 -7.36 10.21 -22.64
N THR A 262 -6.18 10.25 -22.01
CA THR A 262 -6.09 10.20 -20.53
C THR A 262 -6.59 11.52 -19.96
N VAL A 263 -7.71 11.46 -19.25
CA VAL A 263 -8.40 12.62 -18.68
C VAL A 263 -8.20 12.76 -17.17
N PHE A 264 -7.70 11.70 -16.54
CA PHE A 264 -7.39 11.68 -15.12
C PHE A 264 -6.18 10.80 -14.86
N SER A 265 -5.21 11.36 -14.14
CA SER A 265 -4.07 10.64 -13.60
C SER A 265 -3.62 11.37 -12.33
N THR A 266 -3.73 10.72 -11.19
CA THR A 266 -3.29 11.29 -9.90
C THR A 266 -2.92 10.18 -8.93
N THR A 267 -2.21 10.56 -7.87
CA THR A 267 -1.93 9.65 -6.76
C THR A 267 -3.17 9.58 -5.86
N LEU A 268 -3.83 8.42 -5.85
CA LEU A 268 -4.91 8.14 -4.91
C LEU A 268 -4.36 7.87 -3.51
N THR A 269 -5.16 8.18 -2.49
CA THR A 269 -4.87 7.86 -1.09
C THR A 269 -5.71 6.69 -0.61
N SER A 270 -5.45 6.19 0.60
CA SER A 270 -6.26 5.14 1.24
C SER A 270 -7.64 5.62 1.69
N SER A 271 -7.89 6.94 1.69
CA SER A 271 -9.19 7.53 2.01
C SER A 271 -10.03 7.70 0.75
N TRP A 272 -11.33 7.51 0.86
CA TRP A 272 -12.27 7.83 -0.21
C TRP A 272 -12.20 9.31 -0.56
N GLN A 273 -11.94 9.62 -1.82
CA GLN A 273 -11.91 10.99 -2.35
C GLN A 273 -12.85 11.11 -3.55
N PRO A 274 -13.66 12.18 -3.63
CA PRO A 274 -14.43 12.49 -4.82
C PRO A 274 -13.49 12.96 -5.94
N GLN A 275 -13.78 12.53 -7.15
CA GLN A 275 -13.08 12.92 -8.38
C GLN A 275 -14.11 13.29 -9.44
N TRP A 276 -13.73 14.23 -10.30
CA TRP A 276 -14.58 14.66 -11.41
C TRP A 276 -13.74 15.06 -12.61
N VAL A 277 -14.31 14.84 -13.79
CA VAL A 277 -13.72 15.16 -15.09
C VAL A 277 -14.79 15.79 -15.97
N SER A 278 -14.47 16.91 -16.61
CA SER A 278 -15.37 17.53 -17.59
C SER A 278 -15.46 16.67 -18.85
N LEU A 279 -16.68 16.53 -19.38
CA LEU A 279 -16.96 15.82 -20.62
C LEU A 279 -17.27 16.78 -21.79
N ASN A 280 -17.03 18.09 -21.61
CA ASN A 280 -17.38 19.14 -22.58
C ASN A 280 -16.78 18.89 -23.96
N ASP A 281 -15.56 18.34 -24.03
CA ASP A 281 -14.86 18.07 -25.30
C ASP A 281 -15.52 16.95 -26.13
N TRP A 282 -16.41 16.16 -25.53
CA TRP A 282 -17.13 15.06 -26.19
C TRP A 282 -18.62 15.32 -26.35
N ALA A 283 -19.08 16.57 -26.23
CA ALA A 283 -20.48 16.93 -26.41
C ALA A 283 -21.03 16.40 -27.75
N GLY A 284 -22.18 15.73 -27.70
CA GLY A 284 -22.84 15.11 -28.86
C GLY A 284 -22.26 13.77 -29.30
N GLN A 285 -21.26 13.23 -28.61
CA GLN A 285 -20.63 11.95 -28.96
C GLN A 285 -21.05 10.81 -28.03
N THR A 286 -21.01 9.59 -28.55
CA THR A 286 -20.92 8.38 -27.73
C THR A 286 -19.45 8.13 -27.41
N VAL A 287 -19.12 8.06 -26.13
CA VAL A 287 -17.76 7.86 -25.61
C VAL A 287 -17.64 6.54 -24.88
N THR A 288 -16.43 5.96 -24.88
CA THR A 288 -16.06 4.86 -23.99
C THR A 288 -15.21 5.40 -22.85
N LEU A 289 -15.71 5.26 -21.63
CA LEU A 289 -15.01 5.59 -20.39
C LEU A 289 -14.25 4.35 -19.92
N THR A 290 -12.93 4.46 -19.78
CA THR A 290 -12.07 3.35 -19.37
C THR A 290 -11.29 3.74 -18.13
N PHE A 291 -11.51 3.01 -17.03
CA PHE A 291 -10.67 3.08 -15.84
C PHE A 291 -9.60 2.01 -15.93
N SER A 292 -8.35 2.38 -15.75
CA SER A 292 -7.18 1.52 -15.93
C SER A 292 -6.33 1.50 -14.67
N LEU A 293 -5.91 0.31 -14.25
CA LEU A 293 -4.92 0.10 -13.20
C LEU A 293 -3.72 -0.67 -13.79
N SER A 294 -2.58 -0.01 -13.85
CA SER A 294 -1.32 -0.54 -14.34
C SER A 294 -0.45 -1.06 -13.20
N ALA A 295 -0.17 -2.36 -13.21
CA ALA A 295 0.80 -3.00 -12.32
C ALA A 295 2.18 -3.05 -12.99
N THR A 296 3.22 -2.72 -12.24
CA THR A 296 4.62 -2.90 -12.67
C THR A 296 5.19 -4.17 -12.05
N SER A 297 5.87 -5.00 -12.85
CA SER A 297 6.56 -6.20 -12.35
C SER A 297 7.42 -5.91 -11.11
N GLY A 298 7.37 -6.79 -10.11
CA GLY A 298 8.16 -6.69 -8.88
C GLY A 298 7.61 -5.73 -7.80
N ARG A 299 6.50 -5.03 -8.08
CA ARG A 299 5.79 -4.19 -7.10
C ARG A 299 4.65 -4.94 -6.40
N PRO A 300 4.28 -4.56 -5.16
CA PRO A 300 3.09 -5.08 -4.50
C PRO A 300 1.83 -4.89 -5.36
N ILE A 301 0.84 -5.78 -5.19
CA ILE A 301 -0.45 -5.64 -5.85
C ILE A 301 -1.12 -4.41 -5.26
N GLY A 302 -1.27 -3.38 -6.08
CA GLY A 302 -2.08 -2.22 -5.76
C GLY A 302 -3.55 -2.55 -5.95
N HIS A 303 -4.39 -2.08 -5.04
CA HIS A 303 -5.84 -2.20 -5.15
C HIS A 303 -6.43 -0.80 -5.34
N VAL A 304 -7.35 -0.69 -6.29
CA VAL A 304 -8.18 0.51 -6.46
C VAL A 304 -9.63 0.12 -6.26
N TRP A 305 -10.32 0.91 -5.46
CA TRP A 305 -11.77 0.83 -5.33
C TRP A 305 -12.36 2.08 -5.99
N ILE A 306 -13.30 1.85 -6.88
CA ILE A 306 -14.14 2.88 -7.48
C ILE A 306 -15.57 2.66 -7.01
N ASP A 307 -16.27 3.75 -6.73
CA ASP A 307 -17.67 3.72 -6.33
C ASP A 307 -18.39 4.99 -6.82
N SER A 308 -19.72 4.98 -6.79
CA SER A 308 -20.56 6.14 -7.12
C SER A 308 -20.26 6.76 -8.49
N VAL A 309 -19.96 5.92 -9.48
CA VAL A 309 -19.63 6.36 -10.84
C VAL A 309 -20.89 6.85 -11.54
N SER A 310 -20.87 8.10 -12.01
CA SER A 310 -21.96 8.72 -12.77
C SER A 310 -21.39 9.61 -13.87
N ALA A 311 -22.09 9.66 -15.00
CA ALA A 311 -21.79 10.57 -16.10
C ALA A 311 -23.09 11.28 -16.51
N GLY A 312 -23.13 12.60 -16.38
CA GLY A 312 -24.34 13.37 -16.61
C GLY A 312 -24.14 14.86 -16.42
N GLU A 313 -25.22 15.63 -16.51
CA GLU A 313 -25.19 17.08 -16.30
C GLU A 313 -24.84 17.42 -14.85
N TRP A 314 -23.92 18.38 -14.67
CA TRP A 314 -23.73 18.99 -13.36
C TRP A 314 -24.75 20.13 -13.22
N LEU A 315 -25.76 19.92 -12.38
CA LEU A 315 -26.89 20.87 -12.26
C LEU A 315 -26.95 21.59 -10.91
N THR A 316 -26.07 21.23 -9.98
CA THR A 316 -26.02 21.80 -8.63
C THR A 316 -25.03 22.97 -8.61
N PRO A 317 -25.48 24.21 -8.34
CA PRO A 317 -24.59 25.33 -8.17
C PRO A 317 -23.71 25.15 -6.93
N VAL A 318 -22.47 25.62 -6.97
CA VAL A 318 -21.57 25.58 -5.80
C VAL A 318 -21.18 27.00 -5.44
N ILE A 319 -21.55 27.44 -4.25
CA ILE A 319 -21.16 28.74 -3.72
C ILE A 319 -19.82 28.55 -2.99
N THR A 320 -18.81 29.30 -3.37
CA THR A 320 -17.50 29.29 -2.67
C THR A 320 -17.34 30.51 -1.77
N GLU A 321 -18.01 31.62 -2.08
CA GLU A 321 -17.88 32.87 -1.33
C GLU A 321 -19.13 33.75 -1.44
N VAL A 322 -19.41 34.50 -0.36
CA VAL A 322 -20.51 35.47 -0.29
C VAL A 322 -19.98 36.81 0.24
N ILE A 323 -20.16 37.89 -0.53
CA ILE A 323 -19.60 39.22 -0.24
C ILE A 323 -20.67 40.31 -0.34
N PRO A 324 -20.86 41.16 0.68
CA PRO A 324 -20.24 41.09 2.00
C PRO A 324 -20.85 39.97 2.85
N SER A 325 -20.06 39.42 3.79
CA SER A 325 -20.53 38.40 4.75
C SER A 325 -21.26 38.99 5.97
N LYS A 326 -21.37 40.33 6.03
CA LYS A 326 -22.09 41.07 7.08
C LYS A 326 -22.97 42.14 6.46
N ILE A 327 -24.26 42.14 6.82
CA ILE A 327 -25.30 43.00 6.24
C ILE A 327 -25.93 43.89 7.31
N ASP A 328 -26.17 45.18 7.00
CA ASP A 328 -27.01 46.04 7.85
C ASP A 328 -28.50 45.79 7.50
N PRO A 329 -29.33 45.30 8.42
CA PRO A 329 -30.72 44.98 8.15
C PRO A 329 -31.58 46.20 7.82
N ARG A 330 -31.09 47.44 8.02
CA ARG A 330 -31.87 48.66 7.84
C ARG A 330 -31.82 49.23 6.41
N GLN A 331 -30.99 48.67 5.54
CA GLN A 331 -30.75 49.17 4.19
C GLN A 331 -30.80 48.05 3.17
N ASN A 332 -31.20 48.39 1.93
CA ASN A 332 -31.01 47.48 0.80
C ASN A 332 -29.51 47.37 0.53
N GLN A 333 -28.99 46.14 0.45
CA GLN A 333 -27.56 45.91 0.25
C GLN A 333 -27.29 44.90 -0.86
N SER A 334 -26.32 45.22 -1.73
CA SER A 334 -25.90 44.29 -2.78
C SER A 334 -25.06 43.16 -2.20
N LEU A 335 -25.34 41.96 -2.66
CA LEU A 335 -24.68 40.71 -2.32
C LEU A 335 -24.10 40.10 -3.59
N THR A 336 -22.80 39.85 -3.60
CA THR A 336 -22.08 39.15 -4.66
C THR A 336 -21.76 37.74 -4.20
N LEU A 337 -22.20 36.76 -4.97
CA LEU A 337 -21.87 35.34 -4.79
C LEU A 337 -20.81 34.95 -5.80
N ARG A 338 -19.76 34.28 -5.34
CA ARG A 338 -18.79 33.62 -6.21
C ARG A 338 -18.91 32.12 -6.06
N GLY A 339 -18.66 31.41 -7.16
CA GLY A 339 -18.87 29.99 -7.18
C GLY A 339 -18.61 29.35 -8.53
N LEU A 340 -19.22 28.18 -8.70
CA LEU A 340 -19.19 27.39 -9.90
C LEU A 340 -20.61 27.02 -10.28
N ASN A 341 -20.83 26.82 -11.58
CA ASN A 341 -22.06 26.25 -12.10
C ASN A 341 -23.34 27.04 -11.74
N PHE A 342 -23.26 28.38 -11.76
CA PHE A 342 -24.45 29.20 -11.63
C PHE A 342 -25.28 29.14 -12.91
N PRO A 343 -26.59 28.82 -12.82
CA PRO A 343 -27.49 28.75 -13.97
C PRO A 343 -27.69 30.16 -14.54
N SER A 344 -28.02 30.27 -15.83
CA SER A 344 -28.34 31.56 -16.47
C SER A 344 -29.51 32.30 -15.80
N THR A 345 -30.42 31.55 -15.16
CA THR A 345 -31.49 32.07 -14.33
C THR A 345 -31.42 31.41 -12.97
N ALA A 346 -31.09 32.19 -11.94
CA ALA A 346 -30.92 31.71 -10.57
C ALA A 346 -32.02 32.25 -9.66
N ILE A 347 -32.48 31.44 -8.72
CA ILE A 347 -33.26 31.92 -7.57
C ILE A 347 -32.29 31.95 -6.38
N VAL A 348 -32.12 33.12 -5.77
CA VAL A 348 -31.22 33.30 -4.62
C VAL A 348 -32.05 33.58 -3.38
N ARG A 349 -31.77 32.88 -2.28
CA ARG A 349 -32.41 33.12 -0.98
C ARG A 349 -31.38 33.28 0.12
N LEU A 350 -31.70 34.09 1.13
CA LEU A 350 -30.96 34.24 2.38
C LEU A 350 -31.82 33.67 3.51
N GLY A 351 -31.49 32.46 3.98
CA GLY A 351 -32.44 31.65 4.74
C GLY A 351 -33.70 31.40 3.91
N ASP A 352 -34.87 31.76 4.45
CA ASP A 352 -36.15 31.67 3.73
C ASP A 352 -36.49 32.90 2.89
N LEU A 353 -35.71 34.00 3.00
CA LEU A 353 -35.98 35.26 2.32
C LEU A 353 -35.50 35.21 0.86
N PRO A 354 -36.39 35.30 -0.16
CA PRO A 354 -35.95 35.50 -1.53
C PRO A 354 -35.27 36.86 -1.70
N LEU A 355 -34.12 36.88 -2.38
CA LEU A 355 -33.41 38.11 -2.69
C LEU A 355 -33.96 38.78 -3.96
N GLU A 356 -33.80 40.10 -4.04
CA GLU A 356 -34.27 40.92 -5.16
C GLU A 356 -33.14 41.20 -6.16
N ASN A 357 -33.48 41.70 -7.35
CA ASN A 357 -32.52 42.09 -8.40
C ASN A 357 -31.43 41.03 -8.65
N VAL A 358 -31.82 39.76 -8.72
CA VAL A 358 -30.88 38.67 -9.00
C VAL A 358 -30.41 38.78 -10.44
N GLN A 359 -29.10 38.95 -10.62
CA GLN A 359 -28.41 39.08 -11.90
C GLN A 359 -27.25 38.09 -11.94
N VAL A 360 -27.33 37.12 -12.85
CA VAL A 360 -26.24 36.18 -13.09
C VAL A 360 -25.28 36.85 -14.07
N VAL A 361 -24.12 37.28 -13.58
CA VAL A 361 -23.10 37.97 -14.39
C VAL A 361 -22.40 36.98 -15.31
N ASN A 362 -22.08 35.80 -14.78
CA ASN A 362 -21.55 34.63 -15.50
C ASN A 362 -21.75 33.37 -14.63
N SER A 363 -21.33 32.21 -15.13
CA SER A 363 -21.45 30.91 -14.43
C SER A 363 -20.67 30.84 -13.10
N ASN A 364 -19.85 31.85 -12.79
CA ASN A 364 -19.07 31.94 -11.55
C ASN A 364 -19.46 33.11 -10.64
N THR A 365 -20.34 34.01 -11.07
CA THR A 365 -20.71 35.22 -10.32
C THR A 365 -22.19 35.55 -10.43
N VAL A 366 -22.85 35.68 -9.28
CA VAL A 366 -24.24 36.17 -9.17
C VAL A 366 -24.27 37.41 -8.28
N GLN A 367 -25.02 38.41 -8.68
CA GLN A 367 -25.33 39.58 -7.86
C GLN A 367 -26.80 39.53 -7.46
N ALA A 368 -27.11 39.87 -6.23
CA ALA A 368 -28.47 39.96 -5.70
C ALA A 368 -28.56 41.12 -4.71
N THR A 369 -29.77 41.49 -4.31
CA THR A 369 -30.02 42.55 -3.33
C THR A 369 -30.75 41.96 -2.12
N VAL A 370 -30.15 42.14 -0.94
CA VAL A 370 -30.79 41.87 0.35
C VAL A 370 -31.68 43.07 0.68
N PRO A 371 -33.01 42.89 0.84
CA PRO A 371 -33.90 44.00 1.15
C PRO A 371 -33.76 44.46 2.61
N ALA A 372 -34.07 45.73 2.85
CA ALA A 372 -34.19 46.29 4.18
C ALA A 372 -35.31 45.58 4.98
N GLY A 373 -35.15 45.50 6.29
CA GLY A 373 -36.05 44.77 7.19
C GLY A 373 -35.73 43.27 7.32
N THR A 374 -34.64 42.79 6.72
CA THR A 374 -34.20 41.39 6.86
C THR A 374 -33.98 41.05 8.33
N ALA A 375 -34.48 39.88 8.76
CA ALA A 375 -34.36 39.42 10.13
C ALA A 375 -32.89 39.28 10.56
N VAL A 376 -32.57 39.81 11.74
CA VAL A 376 -31.23 39.71 12.34
C VAL A 376 -30.90 38.25 12.63
N GLY A 377 -29.66 37.84 12.37
CA GLY A 377 -29.21 36.47 12.60
C GLY A 377 -28.17 35.99 11.60
N TRP A 378 -27.83 34.71 11.72
CA TRP A 378 -26.96 34.01 10.77
C TRP A 378 -27.82 33.28 9.75
N HIS A 379 -27.65 33.61 8.47
CA HIS A 379 -28.45 33.03 7.39
C HIS A 379 -27.55 32.47 6.30
N TYR A 380 -27.77 31.22 5.90
CA TYR A 380 -27.09 30.66 4.73
C TYR A 380 -27.68 31.23 3.45
N VAL A 381 -26.84 31.44 2.45
CA VAL A 381 -27.30 31.78 1.11
C VAL A 381 -27.51 30.50 0.34
N THR A 382 -28.63 30.40 -0.37
CA THR A 382 -28.91 29.30 -1.30
C THR A 382 -29.11 29.83 -2.70
N VAL A 383 -28.64 29.08 -3.69
CA VAL A 383 -28.86 29.30 -5.12
C VAL A 383 -29.54 28.06 -5.68
N THR A 384 -30.71 28.24 -6.30
CA THR A 384 -31.48 27.15 -6.92
C THR A 384 -31.35 27.21 -8.43
N SER A 385 -31.07 26.06 -9.06
CA SER A 385 -31.07 25.90 -10.51
C SER A 385 -32.47 25.73 -11.08
N ASN A 386 -32.62 25.92 -12.39
CA ASN A 386 -33.89 25.80 -13.10
C ASN A 386 -34.57 24.44 -12.94
N GLN A 387 -33.79 23.41 -12.64
CA GLN A 387 -34.28 22.05 -12.41
C GLN A 387 -34.49 21.73 -10.92
N GLY A 388 -34.36 22.72 -10.03
CA GLY A 388 -34.62 22.59 -8.61
C GLY A 388 -33.44 22.13 -7.75
N HIS A 389 -32.23 22.00 -8.31
CA HIS A 389 -31.04 21.65 -7.52
C HIS A 389 -30.55 22.87 -6.73
N ILE A 390 -30.15 22.66 -5.47
CA ILE A 390 -29.83 23.75 -4.54
C ILE A 390 -28.36 23.66 -4.11
N GLY A 391 -27.63 24.76 -4.29
CA GLY A 391 -26.32 25.00 -3.69
C GLY A 391 -26.45 25.91 -2.47
N ALA A 392 -25.73 25.60 -1.38
CA ALA A 392 -25.70 26.43 -0.18
C ALA A 392 -24.29 27.00 0.07
N SER A 393 -24.21 28.17 0.69
CA SER A 393 -22.93 28.79 1.05
C SER A 393 -22.22 27.99 2.14
N PRO A 394 -20.88 27.90 2.11
CA PRO A 394 -20.12 27.16 3.12
C PRO A 394 -20.17 27.84 4.49
N THR A 395 -20.41 29.14 4.51
CA THR A 395 -20.54 29.95 5.72
C THR A 395 -21.82 30.78 5.67
N PRO A 396 -22.48 31.02 6.82
CA PRO A 396 -23.62 31.91 6.88
C PRO A 396 -23.20 33.39 6.78
N VAL A 397 -24.12 34.21 6.29
CA VAL A 397 -24.04 35.67 6.32
C VAL A 397 -24.61 36.18 7.64
N GLU A 398 -23.91 37.12 8.27
CA GLU A 398 -24.40 37.81 9.47
C GLU A 398 -25.29 38.99 9.07
N VAL A 399 -26.55 38.98 9.48
CA VAL A 399 -27.44 40.13 9.33
C VAL A 399 -27.57 40.82 10.67
N GLY A 400 -27.17 42.08 10.74
CA GLY A 400 -27.19 42.89 11.96
C GLY A 400 -25.95 42.72 12.82
N LYS A 401 -26.10 42.94 14.12
CA LYS A 401 -25.04 42.77 15.13
C LYS A 401 -25.56 41.93 16.28
N HIS A 402 -24.74 41.01 16.77
CA HIS A 402 -25.02 40.27 17.99
C HIS A 402 -24.26 40.87 19.18
N LEU A 403 -24.97 41.13 20.27
CA LEU A 403 -24.35 41.39 21.57
C LEU A 403 -24.37 40.08 22.37
N PHE A 404 -23.20 39.54 22.67
CA PHE A 404 -23.09 38.51 23.69
C PHE A 404 -23.20 39.18 25.06
N MET A 405 -24.30 38.95 25.77
CA MET A 405 -24.38 39.35 27.17
C MET A 405 -23.55 38.39 28.01
N PRO A 406 -22.61 38.85 28.85
CA PRO A 406 -21.94 37.95 29.79
C PRO A 406 -22.98 37.38 30.75
N ILE A 407 -22.98 36.06 30.92
CA ILE A 407 -23.76 35.40 31.97
C ILE A 407 -23.12 35.80 33.30
N VAL A 408 -23.78 36.71 34.03
CA VAL A 408 -23.46 36.95 35.43
C VAL A 408 -24.21 35.89 36.24
N ARG A 409 -23.55 34.79 36.57
CA ARG A 409 -24.04 33.87 37.61
C ARG A 409 -23.78 34.52 38.98
N ARG A 410 -24.85 34.63 39.77
CA ARG A 410 -24.77 35.06 41.19
C ARG A 410 -24.19 33.97 42.07
#